data_AF-A0A6I8PVZ3-F1
#
_entry.id   AF-A0A6I8PVZ3-F1
#
_cell.length_a   1.000
_cell.length_b   1.000
_cell.length_c   1.000
_cell.angle_alpha   90.00
_cell.angle_beta   90.00
_cell.angle_gamma   90.00
#
_symmetry.space_group_name_H-M   'P 1'
#
loop_
_entity.id
_entity.type
_entity.pdbx_description
1 polymer ?
#
loop_
_entity_poly.entity_id
_entity_poly.type
_entity_poly.pdbx_seq_one_letter_code
_entity_poly.pdbx_strand_id
1 'polypeptide(L)'
;MLVDHLSWNIEPVLFKFAAKTFLASFISKCSACSCTTSLSILPHRKCSFCVVSQVYSMLYSHSSWVYIGKSPASPDPTLGAPLAHRSSALNTPKEGAEENKHVIRVGTRKSQLARIQTDSVVEMLSKRFPSTHFDIVAMSTTGDKILDTALSKIGEKSLFTKELENALERNEVDLVVHSLKDLPTSLPPGFTIGAVCKRENPYDAVVFHPKRYGNTLSTLPEKSVIGTSSLRRAAQLKKKFPHLEFKDIRGNLNTRMKKLDEKEDFSAIILAAAGLRRMGWENRIGQILTSDECLYAVGQGALAIEVRAKDQDILSMVSALQDPETVLRCIAERAFMKRLEGGCSVPVAVNTVVKDSQLYLTGAVYSLDGSDSLKETMQSCINFPQQEVEGPNDDVQHVGITALGVSHQALESAECLGTGLADLLLSKGAKEILTVARQLNDSR
;
A
#
# COMPACT_ATOMS: atom_id res chain seq x y z
N MET A 1 18.24 47.63 22.48
CA MET A 1 18.91 48.76 21.79
C MET A 1 20.40 48.44 21.75
N LEU A 2 21.09 48.86 20.68
CA LEU A 2 22.57 48.96 20.51
C LEU A 2 23.41 47.76 21.03
N VAL A 3 23.94 46.85 20.18
CA VAL A 3 24.95 47.03 19.12
C VAL A 3 26.35 47.35 19.68
N ASP A 4 27.25 46.37 19.61
CA ASP A 4 28.57 46.42 18.98
C ASP A 4 29.01 44.96 18.72
N HIS A 5 29.29 44.53 17.49
CA HIS A 5 30.46 44.81 16.63
C HIS A 5 31.74 44.03 16.99
N LEU A 6 31.88 42.87 16.37
CA LEU A 6 33.18 42.31 15.95
C LEU A 6 33.00 41.71 14.55
N SER A 7 33.91 42.03 13.63
CA SER A 7 33.73 41.84 12.18
C SER A 7 34.89 41.12 11.52
N TRP A 8 34.58 40.20 10.60
CA TRP A 8 35.53 39.56 9.69
C TRP A 8 34.94 39.55 8.27
N ASN A 9 35.52 40.35 7.38
CA ASN A 9 35.17 40.40 5.96
C ASN A 9 36.14 39.54 5.14
N ILE A 10 35.62 38.62 4.32
CA ILE A 10 36.26 38.15 3.08
C ILE A 10 35.16 38.04 2.01
N GLU A 11 35.46 38.42 0.77
CA GLU A 11 34.48 38.65 -0.30
C GLU A 11 33.98 37.37 -1.02
N PRO A 12 32.76 37.40 -1.61
CA PRO A 12 32.18 36.25 -2.32
C PRO A 12 32.62 36.15 -3.78
N VAL A 13 33.64 35.32 -4.07
CA VAL A 13 34.03 34.98 -5.45
C VAL A 13 33.74 33.51 -5.75
N LEU A 14 32.60 33.20 -6.40
CA LEU A 14 32.41 32.02 -7.27
C LEU A 14 31.04 31.94 -7.99
N PHE A 15 30.60 33.02 -8.65
CA PHE A 15 29.38 33.02 -9.48
C PHE A 15 29.58 32.29 -10.83
N LYS A 16 30.03 31.01 -10.81
CA LYS A 16 30.29 30.20 -12.03
C LYS A 16 30.58 28.69 -11.80
N PHE A 17 29.80 27.94 -11.01
CA PHE A 17 29.96 26.46 -10.94
C PHE A 17 28.68 25.61 -10.79
N ALA A 18 27.55 26.06 -11.33
CA ALA A 18 26.25 25.35 -11.26
C ALA A 18 25.70 24.89 -12.63
N ALA A 19 26.57 24.43 -13.56
CA ALA A 19 26.16 24.06 -14.92
C ALA A 19 27.06 23.03 -15.64
N LYS A 20 27.74 22.10 -14.91
CA LYS A 20 28.68 21.17 -15.59
C LYS A 20 28.95 19.79 -14.95
N THR A 21 27.96 19.17 -14.31
CA THR A 21 28.16 17.86 -13.65
C THR A 21 27.03 16.83 -13.85
N PHE A 22 26.08 17.05 -14.77
CA PHE A 22 24.91 16.18 -14.96
C PHE A 22 24.87 15.43 -16.31
N LEU A 23 25.99 15.36 -17.04
CA LEU A 23 26.07 14.71 -18.36
C LEU A 23 27.33 13.83 -18.54
N ALA A 24 27.76 13.17 -17.45
CA ALA A 24 29.02 12.41 -17.40
C ALA A 24 28.91 11.05 -16.69
N SER A 25 27.81 10.31 -16.90
CA SER A 25 27.68 8.94 -16.36
C SER A 25 26.86 7.97 -17.23
N PHE A 26 26.61 8.29 -18.51
CA PHE A 26 25.76 7.47 -19.40
C PHE A 26 26.48 6.85 -20.61
N ILE A 27 27.80 7.04 -20.75
CA ILE A 27 28.63 6.40 -21.78
C ILE A 27 29.93 5.88 -21.16
N SER A 28 29.83 4.86 -20.30
CA SER A 28 30.98 4.04 -19.86
C SER A 28 30.52 2.72 -19.22
N LYS A 29 30.03 1.78 -20.06
CA LYS A 29 29.89 0.32 -19.78
C LYS A 29 29.24 -0.43 -20.96
N CYS A 30 29.86 -0.40 -22.14
CA CYS A 30 29.45 -1.27 -23.26
C CYS A 30 30.63 -1.53 -24.22
N SER A 31 31.69 -2.16 -23.71
CA SER A 31 32.93 -2.40 -24.46
C SER A 31 33.64 -3.67 -23.96
N ALA A 32 32.91 -4.80 -23.95
CA ALA A 32 33.40 -6.09 -23.47
C ALA A 32 32.71 -7.27 -24.17
N CYS A 33 32.78 -7.33 -25.50
CA CYS A 33 32.52 -8.57 -26.24
C CYS A 33 33.35 -8.59 -27.53
N SER A 34 34.39 -9.41 -27.54
CA SER A 34 35.26 -9.64 -28.70
C SER A 34 34.78 -10.86 -29.47
N CYS A 35 34.31 -10.67 -30.70
CA CYS A 35 34.06 -11.76 -31.64
C CYS A 35 34.47 -11.33 -33.06
N THR A 36 35.14 -12.20 -33.80
CA THR A 36 35.85 -11.88 -35.04
C THR A 36 35.32 -12.68 -36.22
N THR A 37 35.24 -12.04 -37.40
CA THR A 37 35.01 -12.68 -38.72
C THR A 37 33.55 -13.16 -38.91
N SER A 38 32.90 -13.07 -40.07
CA SER A 38 33.37 -12.99 -41.46
C SER A 38 32.69 -11.89 -42.33
N LEU A 39 33.18 -11.72 -43.57
CA LEU A 39 32.73 -10.74 -44.55
C LEU A 39 31.71 -11.32 -45.56
N SER A 40 30.75 -10.49 -46.01
CA SER A 40 30.38 -10.42 -47.44
C SER A 40 29.59 -9.15 -47.82
N ILE A 41 30.26 -8.24 -48.57
CA ILE A 41 29.79 -7.53 -49.79
C ILE A 41 28.31 -7.07 -49.79
N LEU A 42 27.96 -5.79 -49.55
CA LEU A 42 27.98 -4.62 -50.47
C LEU A 42 27.11 -4.76 -51.74
N PRO A 43 26.52 -3.67 -52.31
CA PRO A 43 26.55 -2.24 -51.93
C PRO A 43 25.10 -1.67 -51.70
N HIS A 44 24.72 -0.37 -51.70
CA HIS A 44 25.43 0.91 -51.96
C HIS A 44 24.84 2.13 -51.18
N ARG A 45 24.83 3.31 -51.83
CA ARG A 45 24.54 4.71 -51.42
C ARG A 45 23.09 5.14 -51.77
N LYS A 46 22.53 6.27 -51.30
CA LYS A 46 23.14 7.56 -50.88
C LYS A 46 22.57 8.14 -49.57
N CYS A 47 23.39 9.00 -48.96
CA CYS A 47 23.06 9.88 -47.84
C CYS A 47 23.26 11.34 -48.28
N SER A 48 22.46 12.29 -47.76
CA SER A 48 22.84 13.67 -47.37
C SER A 48 21.60 14.54 -47.16
N PHE A 49 21.37 15.03 -45.94
CA PHE A 49 21.66 16.43 -45.59
C PHE A 49 21.63 16.64 -44.07
N CYS A 50 22.33 17.66 -43.59
CA CYS A 50 22.39 18.08 -42.19
C CYS A 50 22.70 19.60 -42.14
N VAL A 51 22.72 20.19 -40.94
CA VAL A 51 23.17 21.56 -40.56
C VAL A 51 22.06 22.63 -40.40
N VAL A 52 21.62 22.76 -39.13
CA VAL A 52 21.51 24.01 -38.31
C VAL A 52 20.74 25.24 -38.83
N SER A 53 19.73 25.69 -38.06
CA SER A 53 19.75 27.06 -37.47
C SER A 53 18.82 27.32 -36.26
N GLN A 54 19.40 28.05 -35.29
CA GLN A 54 18.89 29.07 -34.34
C GLN A 54 17.45 29.09 -33.76
N VAL A 55 17.39 28.89 -32.44
CA VAL A 55 16.92 29.83 -31.38
C VAL A 55 16.09 31.06 -31.78
N TYR A 56 14.82 31.10 -31.33
CA TYR A 56 14.03 32.22 -30.75
C TYR A 56 12.66 31.60 -30.34
N SER A 57 11.82 32.09 -29.42
CA SER A 57 11.83 33.27 -28.53
C SER A 57 11.12 32.89 -27.21
N MET A 58 11.48 33.51 -26.07
CA MET A 58 10.75 33.35 -24.80
C MET A 58 10.68 34.65 -24.00
N LEU A 59 9.94 35.63 -24.53
CA LEU A 59 9.55 36.85 -23.83
C LEU A 59 8.12 37.20 -24.19
N TYR A 60 7.20 37.15 -23.22
CA TYR A 60 6.11 38.12 -23.05
C TYR A 60 5.64 38.13 -21.59
N SER A 61 5.05 39.23 -21.16
CA SER A 61 5.04 39.69 -19.76
C SER A 61 3.69 39.55 -19.03
N HIS A 62 3.70 39.90 -17.74
CA HIS A 62 2.50 40.04 -16.92
C HIS A 62 1.42 40.92 -17.54
N SER A 63 0.15 40.63 -17.22
CA SER A 63 -0.91 41.62 -16.99
C SER A 63 -2.07 40.99 -16.21
N SER A 64 -2.11 41.25 -14.90
CA SER A 64 -3.25 40.87 -14.05
C SER A 64 -4.38 41.89 -14.22
N TRP A 65 -5.59 41.42 -14.57
CA TRP A 65 -6.77 42.29 -14.67
C TRP A 65 -7.52 42.34 -13.34
N VAL A 66 -7.49 43.51 -12.69
CA VAL A 66 -8.33 43.84 -11.53
C VAL A 66 -9.54 44.62 -12.01
N TYR A 67 -10.74 44.03 -11.88
CA TYR A 67 -11.98 44.74 -12.18
C TYR A 67 -12.47 45.51 -10.95
N ILE A 68 -12.55 46.84 -11.05
CA ILE A 68 -13.16 47.72 -10.04
C ILE A 68 -14.50 48.19 -10.58
N GLY A 69 -15.59 47.89 -9.86
CA GLY A 69 -16.95 48.25 -10.27
C GLY A 69 -17.33 49.70 -9.96
N LYS A 70 -18.31 50.23 -10.69
CA LYS A 70 -19.09 51.43 -10.36
C LYS A 70 -20.54 51.27 -10.82
N SER A 71 -21.49 51.62 -9.95
CA SER A 71 -22.91 51.81 -10.30
C SER A 71 -23.14 53.18 -10.96
N PRO A 72 -24.32 53.38 -11.55
CA PRO A 72 -25.13 54.54 -11.14
C PRO A 72 -26.58 54.17 -10.76
N ALA A 73 -27.37 55.19 -10.39
CA ALA A 73 -28.62 55.10 -9.62
C ALA A 73 -29.91 54.86 -10.44
N SER A 74 -31.02 54.74 -9.71
CA SER A 74 -32.41 54.61 -10.18
C SER A 74 -33.01 55.93 -10.71
N PRO A 75 -34.24 55.89 -11.26
CA PRO A 75 -35.37 56.35 -10.44
C PRO A 75 -36.67 55.50 -10.53
N ASP A 76 -37.58 55.73 -9.59
CA ASP A 76 -39.01 55.32 -9.56
C ASP A 76 -39.88 56.59 -9.74
N PRO A 77 -41.13 56.53 -10.27
CA PRO A 77 -42.27 56.67 -9.36
C PRO A 77 -43.61 55.97 -9.74
N THR A 78 -44.06 55.07 -8.87
CA THR A 78 -45.42 55.03 -8.25
C THR A 78 -46.69 54.49 -8.98
N LEU A 79 -47.65 54.09 -8.12
CA LEU A 79 -49.13 53.99 -8.26
C LEU A 79 -49.76 52.75 -8.97
N GLY A 80 -50.48 51.93 -8.20
CA GLY A 80 -51.36 50.87 -8.72
C GLY A 80 -51.83 49.82 -7.70
N ALA A 81 -52.86 50.14 -6.90
CA ALA A 81 -53.67 49.18 -6.11
C ALA A 81 -55.11 49.18 -6.71
N PRO A 82 -56.03 48.19 -6.45
CA PRO A 82 -56.18 47.46 -5.18
C PRO A 82 -56.74 46.01 -5.27
N LEU A 83 -57.27 45.56 -4.12
CA LEU A 83 -58.16 44.41 -3.84
C LEU A 83 -57.49 43.14 -3.30
N ALA A 84 -58.27 42.44 -2.47
CA ALA A 84 -57.78 41.46 -1.50
C ALA A 84 -58.61 40.18 -1.53
N HIS A 85 -58.00 39.07 -1.14
CA HIS A 85 -58.73 37.91 -0.61
C HIS A 85 -58.04 37.37 0.64
N ARG A 86 -58.83 37.04 1.66
CA ARG A 86 -58.35 36.36 2.88
C ARG A 86 -58.02 34.90 2.57
N SER A 87 -56.89 34.43 3.09
CA SER A 87 -56.84 33.09 3.69
C SER A 87 -55.86 33.12 4.86
N SER A 88 -56.30 32.68 6.03
CA SER A 88 -55.52 32.65 7.26
C SER A 88 -55.22 31.21 7.64
N ALA A 89 -53.97 30.78 7.43
CA ALA A 89 -53.41 29.56 8.00
C ALA A 89 -52.24 29.96 8.94
N LEU A 90 -52.03 29.19 10.01
CA LEU A 90 -51.10 29.58 11.07
C LEU A 90 -49.65 29.38 10.63
N ASN A 91 -48.86 30.46 10.67
CA ASN A 91 -47.40 30.36 10.73
C ASN A 91 -46.98 29.93 12.15
N THR A 92 -46.89 28.62 12.38
CA THR A 92 -45.92 28.13 13.36
C THR A 92 -44.55 28.12 12.67
N PRO A 93 -43.50 28.72 13.28
CA PRO A 93 -42.15 28.45 12.82
C PRO A 93 -41.89 26.97 13.08
N LYS A 94 -41.54 26.21 12.05
CA LYS A 94 -40.97 24.87 12.27
C LYS A 94 -39.63 25.07 12.97
N GLU A 95 -39.54 24.59 14.21
CA GLU A 95 -38.27 24.37 14.87
C GLU A 95 -37.38 23.48 13.99
N GLY A 96 -36.07 23.65 14.11
CA GLY A 96 -35.11 23.20 13.11
C GLY A 96 -35.31 21.72 12.75
N ALA A 97 -35.51 21.45 11.46
CA ALA A 97 -35.19 20.15 10.94
C ALA A 97 -33.67 19.98 11.11
N GLU A 98 -33.26 19.16 12.06
CA GLU A 98 -31.90 18.62 12.05
C GLU A 98 -31.73 17.94 10.70
N GLU A 99 -30.75 18.40 9.91
CA GLU A 99 -30.28 17.59 8.79
C GLU A 99 -29.82 16.27 9.39
N ASN A 100 -30.49 15.17 9.02
CA ASN A 100 -30.07 13.82 9.34
C ASN A 100 -28.72 13.57 8.63
N LYS A 101 -27.63 14.02 9.28
CA LYS A 101 -26.27 13.84 8.81
C LYS A 101 -26.07 12.35 8.62
N HIS A 102 -25.78 11.95 7.39
CA HIS A 102 -25.58 10.55 7.06
C HIS A 102 -24.37 10.04 7.85
N VAL A 103 -24.62 9.25 8.90
CA VAL A 103 -23.57 8.68 9.75
C VAL A 103 -23.12 7.37 9.13
N ILE A 104 -21.83 7.29 8.81
CA ILE A 104 -21.15 6.08 8.35
C ILE A 104 -20.34 5.54 9.52
N ARG A 105 -20.63 4.32 9.94
CA ARG A 105 -20.00 3.72 11.13
C ARG A 105 -18.84 2.85 10.70
N VAL A 106 -17.66 3.16 11.22
CA VAL A 106 -16.39 2.57 10.81
C VAL A 106 -15.86 1.64 11.89
N GLY A 107 -15.93 0.34 11.63
CA GLY A 107 -15.40 -0.69 12.53
C GLY A 107 -13.87 -0.68 12.58
N THR A 108 -13.32 -0.86 13.77
CA THR A 108 -11.87 -1.01 13.96
C THR A 108 -11.53 -1.85 15.20
N ARG A 109 -10.29 -2.35 15.26
CA ARG A 109 -9.75 -3.01 16.46
C ARG A 109 -9.20 -1.99 17.44
N LYS A 110 -9.34 -2.27 18.74
CA LYS A 110 -8.74 -1.46 19.84
C LYS A 110 -7.21 -1.38 19.83
N SER A 111 -6.50 -2.05 18.92
CA SER A 111 -5.03 -1.92 18.80
C SER A 111 -4.64 -0.56 18.20
N GLN A 112 -3.63 0.10 18.77
CA GLN A 112 -3.19 1.44 18.34
C GLN A 112 -2.93 1.56 16.83
N LEU A 113 -2.26 0.56 16.23
CA LEU A 113 -1.99 0.56 14.78
C LEU A 113 -3.27 0.44 13.94
N ALA A 114 -4.24 -0.38 14.36
CA ALA A 114 -5.51 -0.49 13.66
C ALA A 114 -6.30 0.83 13.76
N ARG A 115 -6.31 1.46 14.95
CA ARG A 115 -6.96 2.76 15.15
C ARG A 115 -6.35 3.84 14.24
N ILE A 116 -5.03 3.97 14.18
CA ILE A 116 -4.34 4.90 13.27
C ILE A 116 -4.68 4.62 11.80
N GLN A 117 -4.75 3.34 11.40
CA GLN A 117 -5.14 2.97 10.04
C GLN A 117 -6.58 3.42 9.73
N THR A 118 -7.51 3.20 10.66
CA THR A 118 -8.89 3.67 10.54
C THR A 118 -9.00 5.19 10.51
N ASP A 119 -8.32 5.91 11.41
CA ASP A 119 -8.30 7.37 11.45
C ASP A 119 -7.79 7.94 10.12
N SER A 120 -6.74 7.34 9.52
CA SER A 120 -6.22 7.76 8.20
C SER A 120 -7.20 7.53 7.05
N VAL A 121 -8.00 6.44 7.08
CA VAL A 121 -9.04 6.19 6.09
C VAL A 121 -10.22 7.15 6.27
N VAL A 122 -10.63 7.42 7.51
CA VAL A 122 -11.69 8.40 7.81
C VAL A 122 -11.27 9.81 7.44
N GLU A 123 -10.01 10.20 7.63
CA GLU A 123 -9.48 11.48 7.16
C GLU A 123 -9.56 11.59 5.63
N MET A 124 -9.24 10.51 4.90
CA MET A 124 -9.37 10.49 3.44
C MET A 124 -10.83 10.51 2.96
N LEU A 125 -11.74 9.77 3.61
CA LEU A 125 -13.18 9.82 3.29
C LEU A 125 -13.76 11.20 3.59
N SER A 126 -13.46 11.80 4.75
CA SER A 126 -13.97 13.12 5.15
C SER A 126 -13.54 14.24 4.19
N LYS A 127 -12.36 14.12 3.56
CA LYS A 127 -11.89 15.04 2.50
C LYS A 127 -12.61 14.87 1.16
N ARG A 128 -13.19 13.69 0.89
CA ARG A 128 -14.00 13.40 -0.31
C ARG A 128 -15.48 13.71 -0.11
N PHE A 129 -16.00 13.51 1.11
CA PHE A 129 -17.41 13.63 1.46
C PHE A 129 -17.61 14.54 2.70
N PRO A 130 -17.43 15.88 2.60
CA PRO A 130 -17.38 16.76 3.76
C PRO A 130 -18.72 16.93 4.51
N SER A 131 -19.83 16.53 3.91
CA SER A 131 -21.17 16.52 4.52
C SER A 131 -21.49 15.21 5.27
N THR A 132 -20.71 14.15 5.04
CA THR A 132 -20.89 12.84 5.68
C THR A 132 -20.22 12.82 7.04
N HIS A 133 -20.89 12.28 8.05
CA HIS A 133 -20.30 12.09 9.37
C HIS A 133 -19.75 10.66 9.49
N PHE A 134 -18.53 10.52 10.01
CA PHE A 134 -17.87 9.23 10.20
C PHE A 134 -17.68 8.98 11.71
N ASP A 135 -18.36 7.99 12.26
CA ASP A 135 -18.18 7.52 13.64
C ASP A 135 -17.30 6.26 13.66
N ILE A 136 -16.46 6.07 14.68
CA ILE A 136 -15.44 5.01 14.71
C ILE A 136 -15.66 4.06 15.88
N VAL A 137 -16.26 2.91 15.58
CA VAL A 137 -16.67 1.86 16.52
C VAL A 137 -15.50 0.92 16.82
N ALA A 138 -14.89 1.08 18.00
CA ALA A 138 -13.69 0.33 18.41
C ALA A 138 -14.02 -0.99 19.14
N MET A 139 -13.84 -2.11 18.45
CA MET A 139 -14.18 -3.47 18.90
C MET A 139 -12.95 -4.28 19.37
N SER A 140 -13.17 -5.39 20.07
CA SER A 140 -12.11 -6.27 20.59
C SER A 140 -12.23 -7.68 19.99
N THR A 141 -11.28 -8.04 19.14
CA THR A 141 -11.23 -9.35 18.47
C THR A 141 -10.64 -10.42 19.38
N THR A 142 -10.90 -11.70 19.09
CA THR A 142 -10.32 -12.82 19.83
C THR A 142 -8.78 -12.82 19.76
N GLY A 143 -8.20 -12.42 18.63
CA GLY A 143 -6.75 -12.24 18.50
C GLY A 143 -6.16 -11.07 19.30
N ASP A 144 -6.96 -10.13 19.80
CA ASP A 144 -6.50 -9.12 20.77
C ASP A 144 -6.45 -9.68 22.21
N LYS A 145 -7.14 -10.79 22.48
CA LYS A 145 -7.24 -11.44 23.81
C LYS A 145 -6.23 -12.59 23.97
N ILE A 146 -5.98 -13.36 22.90
CA ILE A 146 -5.05 -14.51 22.94
C ILE A 146 -3.63 -14.06 22.56
N LEU A 147 -2.82 -13.72 23.57
CA LEU A 147 -1.43 -13.27 23.38
C LEU A 147 -0.39 -14.40 23.53
N ASP A 148 -0.72 -15.46 24.27
CA ASP A 148 0.25 -16.46 24.74
C ASP A 148 0.29 -17.75 23.92
N THR A 149 -0.71 -17.98 23.05
CA THR A 149 -0.72 -19.11 22.11
C THR A 149 -0.05 -18.73 20.79
N ALA A 150 0.72 -19.65 20.20
CA ALA A 150 1.28 -19.45 18.87
C ALA A 150 0.15 -19.37 17.83
N LEU A 151 0.13 -18.29 17.02
CA LEU A 151 -0.87 -18.05 15.94
C LEU A 151 -1.09 -19.26 15.01
N SER A 152 -0.06 -20.10 14.83
CA SER A 152 -0.16 -21.38 14.10
C SER A 152 -1.16 -22.36 14.74
N LYS A 153 -1.15 -22.49 16.07
CA LYS A 153 -1.97 -23.45 16.83
C LYS A 153 -3.42 -23.03 17.04
N ILE A 154 -3.76 -21.76 16.80
CA ILE A 154 -5.13 -21.26 17.08
C ILE A 154 -6.11 -21.69 15.97
N GLY A 155 -5.63 -22.04 14.78
CA GLY A 155 -6.39 -22.72 13.71
C GLY A 155 -7.48 -21.87 13.00
N GLU A 156 -8.04 -20.86 13.65
CA GLU A 156 -9.09 -20.01 13.09
C GLU A 156 -8.56 -19.08 11.98
N LYS A 157 -9.09 -19.24 10.76
CA LYS A 157 -8.74 -18.45 9.58
C LYS A 157 -9.14 -16.96 9.63
N SER A 158 -9.86 -16.55 10.68
CA SER A 158 -10.48 -15.21 10.84
C SER A 158 -10.20 -14.56 12.21
N LEU A 159 -9.11 -14.92 12.90
CA LEU A 159 -8.80 -14.53 14.30
C LEU A 159 -8.87 -13.01 14.61
N PHE A 160 -8.72 -12.16 13.59
CA PHE A 160 -8.71 -10.70 13.69
C PHE A 160 -9.83 -10.01 12.90
N THR A 161 -10.73 -10.77 12.29
CA THR A 161 -11.75 -10.28 11.34
C THR A 161 -13.16 -10.71 11.76
N LYS A 162 -13.32 -11.92 12.30
CA LYS A 162 -14.61 -12.54 12.70
C LYS A 162 -15.56 -11.64 13.49
N GLU A 163 -15.08 -10.92 14.52
CA GLU A 163 -15.96 -10.03 15.29
C GLU A 163 -16.36 -8.73 14.55
N LEU A 164 -15.63 -8.36 13.49
CA LEU A 164 -15.92 -7.20 12.63
C LEU A 164 -16.81 -7.61 11.44
N GLU A 165 -16.57 -8.80 10.87
CA GLU A 165 -17.46 -9.48 9.91
C GLU A 165 -18.89 -9.59 10.50
N ASN A 166 -19.02 -10.08 11.74
CA ASN A 166 -20.29 -10.13 12.47
C ASN A 166 -20.95 -8.73 12.64
N ALA A 167 -20.15 -7.67 12.82
CA ALA A 167 -20.65 -6.32 13.00
C ALA A 167 -21.15 -5.70 11.67
N LEU A 168 -20.51 -6.03 10.55
CA LEU A 168 -20.98 -5.69 9.20
C LEU A 168 -22.29 -6.42 8.87
N GLU A 169 -22.37 -7.72 9.16
CA GLU A 169 -23.57 -8.56 8.91
C GLU A 169 -24.81 -8.02 9.63
N ARG A 170 -24.65 -7.65 10.90
CA ARG A 170 -25.73 -7.11 11.75
C ARG A 170 -26.07 -5.66 11.48
N ASN A 171 -25.31 -4.99 10.61
CA ASN A 171 -25.35 -3.54 10.42
C ASN A 171 -25.11 -2.78 11.75
N GLU A 172 -24.21 -3.28 12.60
CA GLU A 172 -23.64 -2.55 13.75
C GLU A 172 -22.60 -1.51 13.26
N VAL A 173 -21.87 -1.85 12.19
CA VAL A 173 -20.96 -0.96 11.42
C VAL A 173 -21.23 -1.08 9.92
N ASP A 174 -20.68 -0.18 9.11
CA ASP A 174 -20.93 -0.07 7.67
C ASP A 174 -19.70 -0.39 6.81
N LEU A 175 -18.51 -0.04 7.29
CA LEU A 175 -17.22 -0.41 6.69
C LEU A 175 -16.18 -0.69 7.77
N VAL A 176 -15.18 -1.52 7.47
CA VAL A 176 -14.12 -1.90 8.41
C VAL A 176 -12.75 -1.73 7.75
N VAL A 177 -11.76 -1.23 8.48
CA VAL A 177 -10.42 -0.95 7.94
C VAL A 177 -9.39 -1.98 8.41
N HIS A 178 -8.70 -2.60 7.45
CA HIS A 178 -7.72 -3.66 7.67
C HIS A 178 -6.38 -3.35 7.01
N SER A 179 -5.29 -3.91 7.55
CA SER A 179 -4.08 -4.17 6.76
C SER A 179 -4.35 -5.36 5.84
N LEU A 180 -4.31 -5.17 4.51
CA LEU A 180 -4.79 -6.16 3.53
C LEU A 180 -4.17 -7.56 3.68
N LYS A 181 -2.91 -7.63 4.09
CA LYS A 181 -2.18 -8.88 4.36
C LYS A 181 -2.73 -9.73 5.52
N ASP A 182 -3.59 -9.15 6.35
CA ASP A 182 -4.21 -9.81 7.50
C ASP A 182 -5.65 -10.29 7.17
N LEU A 183 -6.16 -10.00 5.96
CA LEU A 183 -7.41 -10.54 5.41
C LEU A 183 -7.16 -11.84 4.60
N PRO A 184 -8.05 -12.86 4.68
CA PRO A 184 -7.93 -14.08 3.88
C PRO A 184 -8.08 -13.80 2.37
N THR A 185 -7.62 -14.73 1.53
CA THR A 185 -7.74 -14.65 0.05
C THR A 185 -9.12 -14.97 -0.49
N SER A 186 -9.98 -15.55 0.35
CA SER A 186 -11.41 -15.73 0.14
C SER A 186 -12.10 -15.20 1.39
N LEU A 187 -12.95 -14.18 1.23
CA LEU A 187 -13.78 -13.64 2.30
C LEU A 187 -15.00 -14.56 2.55
N PRO A 188 -15.69 -14.45 3.70
CA PRO A 188 -16.97 -15.13 3.89
C PRO A 188 -18.04 -14.62 2.92
N PRO A 189 -19.07 -15.43 2.57
CA PRO A 189 -20.16 -14.98 1.71
C PRO A 189 -20.89 -13.78 2.31
N GLY A 190 -21.10 -12.74 1.48
CA GLY A 190 -21.77 -11.50 1.91
C GLY A 190 -20.84 -10.32 2.16
N PHE A 191 -19.51 -10.51 2.19
CA PHE A 191 -18.51 -9.44 2.33
C PHE A 191 -17.66 -9.27 1.06
N THR A 192 -17.05 -8.11 0.91
CA THR A 192 -16.05 -7.81 -0.13
C THR A 192 -15.07 -6.74 0.37
N ILE A 193 -13.86 -6.71 -0.20
CA ILE A 193 -12.98 -5.54 -0.10
C ILE A 193 -13.46 -4.53 -1.14
N GLY A 194 -14.20 -3.52 -0.71
CA GLY A 194 -14.76 -2.48 -1.59
C GLY A 194 -13.75 -1.43 -2.04
N ALA A 195 -12.58 -1.34 -1.38
CA ALA A 195 -11.47 -0.53 -1.84
C ALA A 195 -10.12 -1.04 -1.32
N VAL A 196 -9.09 -0.95 -2.15
CA VAL A 196 -7.68 -1.07 -1.74
C VAL A 196 -7.02 0.29 -1.85
N CYS A 197 -6.62 0.85 -0.71
CA CYS A 197 -5.98 2.17 -0.62
C CYS A 197 -4.53 2.13 -1.10
N LYS A 198 -4.03 3.27 -1.60
CA LYS A 198 -2.66 3.45 -2.09
C LYS A 198 -1.60 2.83 -1.17
N ARG A 199 -0.75 1.98 -1.74
CA ARG A 199 0.26 1.21 -1.00
C ARG A 199 1.32 2.10 -0.35
N GLU A 200 1.56 1.88 0.94
CA GLU A 200 2.81 2.30 1.58
C GLU A 200 3.95 1.32 1.29
N ASN A 201 5.16 1.65 1.78
CA ASN A 201 6.35 0.81 1.66
C ASN A 201 6.05 -0.65 2.07
N PRO A 202 6.09 -1.61 1.12
CA PRO A 202 5.69 -3.00 1.36
C PRO A 202 6.80 -3.83 2.01
N TYR A 203 8.05 -3.34 2.01
CA TYR A 203 9.21 -4.09 2.47
C TYR A 203 9.18 -4.39 3.97
N ASP A 204 9.93 -5.42 4.34
CA ASP A 204 10.24 -5.67 5.74
C ASP A 204 11.38 -4.74 6.19
N ALA A 205 11.40 -4.42 7.48
CA ALA A 205 12.33 -3.49 8.11
C ALA A 205 12.97 -4.13 9.34
N VAL A 206 14.25 -3.86 9.55
CA VAL A 206 15.02 -4.27 10.72
C VAL A 206 15.07 -3.12 11.72
N VAL A 207 14.68 -3.39 12.95
CA VAL A 207 14.93 -2.50 14.09
C VAL A 207 15.96 -3.18 14.97
N PHE A 208 17.11 -2.53 15.18
CA PHE A 208 18.20 -3.06 15.98
C PHE A 208 18.05 -2.68 17.45
N HIS A 209 18.56 -3.54 18.33
CA HIS A 209 18.74 -3.24 19.75
C HIS A 209 19.62 -1.99 19.89
N PRO A 210 19.42 -1.08 20.87
CA PRO A 210 20.21 0.15 21.00
C PRO A 210 21.75 -0.07 20.95
N LYS A 211 22.25 -1.12 21.61
CA LYS A 211 23.67 -1.58 21.57
C LYS A 211 24.16 -2.13 20.20
N ARG A 212 23.31 -2.12 19.16
CA ARG A 212 23.56 -2.59 17.79
C ARG A 212 23.20 -1.53 16.73
N TYR A 213 23.04 -0.27 17.14
CA TYR A 213 22.73 0.82 16.21
C TYR A 213 23.86 1.02 15.19
N GLY A 214 23.51 1.23 13.92
CA GLY A 214 24.46 1.34 12.81
C GLY A 214 24.90 0.01 12.18
N ASN A 215 24.54 -1.14 12.76
CA ASN A 215 24.70 -2.43 12.09
C ASN A 215 23.67 -2.62 10.96
N THR A 216 24.04 -3.43 9.97
CA THR A 216 23.12 -4.20 9.10
C THR A 216 23.12 -5.67 9.53
N LEU A 217 22.14 -6.48 9.07
CA LEU A 217 22.12 -7.92 9.37
C LEU A 217 23.44 -8.62 9.00
N SER A 218 24.02 -8.28 7.86
CA SER A 218 25.32 -8.79 7.37
C SER A 218 26.53 -8.46 8.24
N THR A 219 26.37 -7.57 9.23
CA THR A 219 27.45 -7.09 10.12
C THR A 219 27.21 -7.40 11.60
N LEU A 220 26.09 -8.06 11.92
CA LEU A 220 25.86 -8.52 13.28
C LEU A 220 26.83 -9.68 13.61
N PRO A 221 27.35 -9.77 14.85
CA PRO A 221 28.17 -10.90 15.27
C PRO A 221 27.45 -12.24 15.07
N GLU A 222 28.21 -13.30 14.81
CA GLU A 222 27.66 -14.65 14.72
C GLU A 222 26.80 -15.00 15.94
N LYS A 223 25.73 -15.78 15.70
CA LYS A 223 24.72 -16.21 16.67
C LYS A 223 23.92 -15.06 17.30
N SER A 224 24.02 -13.84 16.76
CA SER A 224 23.11 -12.74 17.13
C SER A 224 21.66 -13.13 16.88
N VAL A 225 20.81 -12.93 17.89
CA VAL A 225 19.41 -13.36 17.89
C VAL A 225 18.51 -12.32 17.22
N ILE A 226 17.69 -12.77 16.28
CA ILE A 226 16.75 -11.96 15.49
C ILE A 226 15.31 -12.36 15.82
N GLY A 227 14.50 -11.40 16.27
CA GLY A 227 13.12 -11.63 16.68
C GLY A 227 12.13 -11.58 15.52
N THR A 228 11.52 -12.73 15.19
CA THR A 228 10.39 -12.81 14.25
C THR A 228 9.56 -14.08 14.42
N SER A 229 8.26 -13.93 14.69
CA SER A 229 7.25 -15.02 14.65
C SER A 229 6.62 -15.23 13.27
N SER A 230 7.20 -14.68 12.19
CA SER A 230 6.73 -14.91 10.81
C SER A 230 7.61 -15.94 10.12
N LEU A 231 7.00 -17.07 9.72
CA LEU A 231 7.69 -18.17 9.03
C LEU A 231 8.32 -17.70 7.71
N ARG A 232 7.57 -16.90 6.92
CA ARG A 232 8.05 -16.23 5.69
C ARG A 232 9.36 -15.46 5.91
N ARG A 233 9.48 -14.72 7.01
CA ARG A 233 10.69 -13.96 7.36
C ARG A 233 11.80 -14.88 7.82
N ALA A 234 11.49 -15.80 8.73
CA ALA A 234 12.46 -16.71 9.32
C ALA A 234 13.13 -17.61 8.25
N ALA A 235 12.36 -18.20 7.34
CA ALA A 235 12.89 -19.05 6.27
C ALA A 235 13.83 -18.29 5.33
N GLN A 236 13.41 -17.14 4.81
CA GLN A 236 14.22 -16.31 3.91
C GLN A 236 15.51 -15.81 4.59
N LEU A 237 15.40 -15.30 5.81
CA LEU A 237 16.52 -14.69 6.51
C LEU A 237 17.50 -15.72 7.07
N LYS A 238 17.06 -16.95 7.44
CA LYS A 238 17.97 -18.08 7.70
C LYS A 238 18.78 -18.43 6.45
N LYS A 239 18.12 -18.56 5.29
CA LYS A 239 18.77 -18.88 4.01
C LYS A 239 19.79 -17.81 3.60
N LYS A 240 19.48 -16.54 3.84
CA LYS A 240 20.31 -15.38 3.49
C LYS A 240 21.45 -15.13 4.50
N PHE A 241 21.19 -15.34 5.80
CA PHE A 241 22.08 -15.01 6.91
C PHE A 241 22.25 -16.22 7.86
N PRO A 242 22.87 -17.32 7.41
CA PRO A 242 22.97 -18.57 8.19
C PRO A 242 23.84 -18.46 9.46
N HIS A 243 24.55 -17.34 9.65
CA HIS A 243 25.30 -17.02 10.86
C HIS A 243 24.44 -16.38 11.97
N LEU A 244 23.14 -16.11 11.73
CA LEU A 244 22.22 -15.49 12.69
C LEU A 244 21.22 -16.50 13.27
N GLU A 245 20.84 -16.32 14.53
CA GLU A 245 19.78 -17.11 15.16
C GLU A 245 18.42 -16.43 14.99
N PHE A 246 17.37 -17.18 14.69
CA PHE A 246 16.01 -16.64 14.52
C PHE A 246 15.06 -17.22 15.57
N LYS A 247 14.53 -16.35 16.44
CA LYS A 247 13.65 -16.73 17.57
C LYS A 247 12.33 -15.98 17.52
N ASP A 248 11.31 -16.60 18.10
CA ASP A 248 9.93 -16.10 18.10
C ASP A 248 9.79 -14.84 18.97
N ILE A 249 8.98 -13.85 18.55
CA ILE A 249 8.68 -12.67 19.36
C ILE A 249 7.18 -12.30 19.29
N ARG A 250 6.50 -12.48 20.43
CA ARG A 250 5.04 -12.30 20.60
C ARG A 250 4.68 -10.94 21.22
N GLY A 251 3.46 -10.49 20.95
CA GLY A 251 2.91 -9.18 21.31
C GLY A 251 2.70 -8.25 20.11
N ASN A 252 2.13 -7.06 20.37
CA ASN A 252 1.93 -6.00 19.37
C ASN A 252 3.22 -5.18 19.14
N LEU A 253 3.16 -4.12 18.31
CA LEU A 253 4.35 -3.29 18.01
C LEU A 253 4.98 -2.67 19.28
N ASN A 254 4.19 -2.09 20.19
CA ASN A 254 4.68 -1.56 21.46
C ASN A 254 5.35 -2.65 22.31
N THR A 255 4.72 -3.82 22.44
CA THR A 255 5.28 -4.94 23.21
C THR A 255 6.59 -5.46 22.62
N ARG A 256 6.72 -5.53 21.29
CA ARG A 256 7.94 -5.98 20.62
C ARG A 256 9.07 -4.97 20.72
N MET A 257 8.76 -3.68 20.59
CA MET A 257 9.74 -2.61 20.76
C MET A 257 10.29 -2.59 22.19
N LYS A 258 9.39 -2.64 23.19
CA LYS A 258 9.75 -2.76 24.61
C LYS A 258 10.66 -3.98 24.88
N LYS A 259 10.33 -5.15 24.32
CA LYS A 259 11.16 -6.37 24.40
C LYS A 259 12.53 -6.26 23.71
N LEU A 260 12.70 -5.36 22.75
CA LEU A 260 13.99 -5.11 22.09
C LEU A 260 14.83 -4.07 22.83
N ASP A 261 14.18 -3.07 23.44
CA ASP A 261 14.89 -1.95 24.08
C ASP A 261 15.27 -2.24 25.54
N GLU A 262 14.50 -3.06 26.25
CA GLU A 262 14.72 -3.39 27.68
C GLU A 262 15.42 -4.73 27.92
N LYS A 263 15.61 -5.57 26.89
CA LYS A 263 16.15 -6.93 27.05
C LYS A 263 17.21 -7.29 26.01
N GLU A 264 18.18 -8.06 26.48
CA GLU A 264 19.24 -8.63 25.64
C GLU A 264 18.81 -9.92 24.89
N ASP A 265 17.54 -10.33 25.02
CA ASP A 265 16.91 -11.48 24.31
C ASP A 265 17.10 -11.40 22.77
N PHE A 266 17.22 -10.20 22.20
CA PHE A 266 17.28 -9.94 20.76
C PHE A 266 18.33 -8.86 20.41
N SER A 267 19.15 -9.11 19.39
CA SER A 267 20.01 -8.08 18.77
C SER A 267 19.26 -7.22 17.75
N ALA A 268 18.18 -7.75 17.15
CA ALA A 268 17.26 -7.02 16.28
C ALA A 268 15.89 -7.71 16.20
N ILE A 269 14.88 -7.02 15.68
CA ILE A 269 13.57 -7.60 15.32
C ILE A 269 13.21 -7.23 13.87
N ILE A 270 12.41 -8.08 13.21
CA ILE A 270 11.94 -7.84 11.84
C ILE A 270 10.46 -7.45 11.86
N LEU A 271 10.16 -6.26 11.36
CA LEU A 271 8.83 -5.64 11.28
C LEU A 271 8.50 -5.28 9.82
N ALA A 272 7.33 -4.66 9.59
CA ALA A 272 6.95 -4.15 8.27
C ALA A 272 7.20 -2.63 8.21
N ALA A 273 7.77 -2.12 7.13
CA ALA A 273 8.14 -0.70 7.01
C ALA A 273 6.94 0.23 7.20
N ALA A 274 5.84 0.00 6.48
CA ALA A 274 4.58 0.73 6.66
C ALA A 274 4.01 0.65 8.09
N GLY A 275 4.26 -0.45 8.82
CA GLY A 275 3.81 -0.60 10.20
C GLY A 275 4.59 0.28 11.19
N LEU A 276 5.87 0.53 10.94
CA LEU A 276 6.69 1.48 11.70
C LEU A 276 6.36 2.93 11.31
N ARG A 277 6.21 3.19 10.02
CA ARG A 277 5.85 4.50 9.46
C ARG A 277 4.54 5.03 10.05
N ARG A 278 3.47 4.21 10.04
CA ARG A 278 2.17 4.57 10.65
C ARG A 278 2.25 4.88 12.14
N MET A 279 3.24 4.36 12.87
CA MET A 279 3.42 4.64 14.30
C MET A 279 4.28 5.91 14.56
N GLY A 280 4.78 6.58 13.52
CA GLY A 280 5.77 7.65 13.64
C GLY A 280 7.17 7.16 14.06
N TRP A 281 7.51 5.91 13.73
CA TRP A 281 8.73 5.23 14.16
C TRP A 281 9.71 4.97 13.01
N GLU A 282 9.67 5.78 11.94
CA GLU A 282 10.62 5.72 10.81
C GLU A 282 12.07 5.79 11.30
N ASN A 283 12.34 6.65 12.29
CA ASN A 283 13.65 6.82 12.91
C ASN A 283 14.16 5.59 13.69
N ARG A 284 13.33 4.54 13.87
CA ARG A 284 13.74 3.24 14.44
C ARG A 284 14.21 2.25 13.37
N ILE A 285 13.99 2.52 12.08
CA ILE A 285 14.41 1.65 10.98
C ILE A 285 15.93 1.78 10.80
N GLY A 286 16.68 0.73 11.12
CA GLY A 286 18.12 0.67 10.85
C GLY A 286 18.45 0.10 9.46
N GLN A 287 17.59 -0.77 8.92
CA GLN A 287 17.72 -1.34 7.58
C GLN A 287 16.34 -1.62 6.98
N ILE A 288 16.14 -1.26 5.71
CA ILE A 288 15.05 -1.79 4.87
C ILE A 288 15.59 -3.03 4.16
N LEU A 289 14.84 -4.13 4.18
CA LEU A 289 15.22 -5.37 3.50
C LEU A 289 14.75 -5.32 2.05
N THR A 290 15.69 -5.49 1.13
CA THR A 290 15.44 -5.52 -0.31
C THR A 290 14.82 -6.84 -0.76
N SER A 291 14.28 -6.89 -1.99
CA SER A 291 13.67 -8.09 -2.58
C SER A 291 14.65 -9.27 -2.75
N ASP A 292 15.96 -9.01 -2.69
CA ASP A 292 17.03 -10.04 -2.67
C ASP A 292 17.42 -10.51 -1.26
N GLU A 293 16.83 -9.93 -0.21
CA GLU A 293 17.03 -10.32 1.19
C GLU A 293 15.75 -10.90 1.81
N CYS A 294 14.60 -10.26 1.57
CA CYS A 294 13.31 -10.72 2.07
C CYS A 294 12.15 -10.20 1.19
N LEU A 295 11.62 -11.07 0.32
CA LEU A 295 10.34 -10.85 -0.36
C LEU A 295 9.22 -10.71 0.68
N TYR A 296 8.31 -9.76 0.46
CA TYR A 296 7.31 -9.34 1.45
C TYR A 296 6.07 -10.24 1.48
N ALA A 297 5.16 -9.99 2.44
CA ALA A 297 3.88 -10.70 2.51
C ALA A 297 2.88 -10.11 1.51
N VAL A 298 2.05 -10.99 0.93
CA VAL A 298 0.93 -10.63 0.04
C VAL A 298 0.07 -9.53 0.65
N GLY A 299 -0.14 -8.44 -0.07
CA GLY A 299 -0.90 -7.27 0.41
C GLY A 299 -0.19 -6.41 1.47
N GLN A 300 1.06 -6.68 1.84
CA GLN A 300 1.76 -5.86 2.84
C GLN A 300 1.95 -4.42 2.34
N GLY A 301 1.72 -3.44 3.22
CA GLY A 301 1.76 -2.00 2.91
C GLY A 301 0.42 -1.41 2.48
N ALA A 302 -0.48 -2.20 1.88
CA ALA A 302 -1.83 -1.75 1.53
C ALA A 302 -2.76 -1.69 2.75
N LEU A 303 -3.76 -0.80 2.69
CA LEU A 303 -4.97 -0.87 3.50
C LEU A 303 -6.13 -1.35 2.63
N ALA A 304 -7.05 -2.07 3.25
CA ALA A 304 -8.25 -2.61 2.65
C ALA A 304 -9.46 -2.14 3.45
N ILE A 305 -10.55 -1.82 2.74
CA ILE A 305 -11.84 -1.47 3.34
C ILE A 305 -12.80 -2.62 3.05
N GLU A 306 -13.15 -3.38 4.09
CA GLU A 306 -14.11 -4.48 4.03
C GLU A 306 -15.53 -3.95 4.27
N VAL A 307 -16.47 -4.36 3.42
CA VAL A 307 -17.85 -3.86 3.36
C VAL A 307 -18.82 -5.01 3.04
N ARG A 308 -20.12 -4.78 3.23
CA ARG A 308 -21.17 -5.69 2.75
C ARG A 308 -21.18 -5.73 1.21
N ALA A 309 -21.11 -6.93 0.62
CA ALA A 309 -20.99 -7.12 -0.83
C ALA A 309 -22.22 -6.72 -1.67
N LYS A 310 -23.32 -6.29 -1.04
CA LYS A 310 -24.55 -5.82 -1.70
C LYS A 310 -24.88 -4.37 -1.36
N ASP A 311 -24.01 -3.69 -0.63
CA ASP A 311 -24.22 -2.34 -0.13
C ASP A 311 -23.59 -1.34 -1.11
N GLN A 312 -24.33 -1.04 -2.17
CA GLN A 312 -23.83 -0.27 -3.31
C GLN A 312 -23.53 1.19 -2.96
N ASP A 313 -24.23 1.77 -1.99
CA ASP A 313 -23.98 3.13 -1.49
C ASP A 313 -22.61 3.20 -0.79
N ILE A 314 -22.31 2.23 0.08
CA ILE A 314 -21.01 2.12 0.75
C ILE A 314 -19.91 1.76 -0.27
N LEU A 315 -20.15 0.83 -1.20
CA LEU A 315 -19.18 0.45 -2.25
C LEU A 315 -18.79 1.66 -3.12
N SER A 316 -19.78 2.42 -3.59
CA SER A 316 -19.58 3.65 -4.34
C SER A 316 -18.75 4.65 -3.54
N MET A 317 -19.10 4.89 -2.26
CA MET A 317 -18.37 5.81 -1.38
C MET A 317 -16.89 5.41 -1.18
N VAL A 318 -16.61 4.13 -0.87
CA VAL A 318 -15.23 3.70 -0.55
C VAL A 318 -14.34 3.63 -1.80
N SER A 319 -14.92 3.42 -2.99
CA SER A 319 -14.18 3.38 -4.26
C SER A 319 -13.38 4.65 -4.53
N ALA A 320 -13.81 5.81 -4.00
CA ALA A 320 -13.10 7.09 -4.12
C ALA A 320 -11.71 7.12 -3.44
N LEU A 321 -11.37 6.09 -2.64
CA LEU A 321 -10.05 5.89 -2.02
C LEU A 321 -9.18 4.81 -2.71
N GLN A 322 -9.71 4.18 -3.76
CA GLN A 322 -9.03 3.12 -4.48
C GLN A 322 -7.83 3.63 -5.29
N ASP A 323 -6.71 2.90 -5.25
CA ASP A 323 -5.52 3.18 -6.06
C ASP A 323 -5.32 2.04 -7.08
N PRO A 324 -5.61 2.25 -8.39
CA PRO A 324 -5.63 1.17 -9.38
C PRO A 324 -4.31 0.40 -9.52
N GLU A 325 -3.16 1.04 -9.34
CA GLU A 325 -1.87 0.35 -9.35
C GLU A 325 -1.77 -0.62 -8.16
N THR A 326 -2.17 -0.18 -6.97
CA THR A 326 -2.20 -1.01 -5.77
C THR A 326 -3.20 -2.16 -5.91
N VAL A 327 -4.39 -1.91 -6.46
CA VAL A 327 -5.41 -2.96 -6.73
C VAL A 327 -4.85 -4.08 -7.59
N LEU A 328 -4.32 -3.76 -8.77
CA LEU A 328 -3.82 -4.76 -9.72
C LEU A 328 -2.66 -5.57 -9.12
N ARG A 329 -1.73 -4.89 -8.44
CA ARG A 329 -0.64 -5.54 -7.71
C ARG A 329 -1.16 -6.48 -6.62
N CYS A 330 -2.15 -6.05 -5.84
CA CYS A 330 -2.71 -6.85 -4.76
C CYS A 330 -3.58 -8.01 -5.23
N ILE A 331 -4.29 -7.88 -6.37
CA ILE A 331 -5.02 -8.99 -7.00
C ILE A 331 -4.05 -10.08 -7.45
N ALA A 332 -2.97 -9.72 -8.15
CA ALA A 332 -1.96 -10.70 -8.58
C ALA A 332 -1.30 -11.43 -7.40
N GLU A 333 -0.95 -10.71 -6.32
CA GLU A 333 -0.40 -11.30 -5.10
C GLU A 333 -1.40 -12.22 -4.38
N ARG A 334 -2.68 -11.83 -4.30
CA ARG A 334 -3.75 -12.62 -3.65
C ARG A 334 -4.13 -13.85 -4.48
N ALA A 335 -4.17 -13.73 -5.81
CA ALA A 335 -4.44 -14.84 -6.73
C ALA A 335 -3.34 -15.92 -6.65
N PHE A 336 -2.07 -15.49 -6.68
CA PHE A 336 -0.92 -16.37 -6.44
C PHE A 336 -1.04 -17.12 -5.11
N MET A 337 -1.35 -16.42 -4.01
CA MET A 337 -1.51 -17.07 -2.71
C MET A 337 -2.73 -17.99 -2.65
N LYS A 338 -3.88 -17.58 -3.20
CA LYS A 338 -5.11 -18.38 -3.27
C LYS A 338 -4.87 -19.69 -4.03
N ARG A 339 -4.19 -19.62 -5.18
CA ARG A 339 -3.92 -20.77 -6.06
C ARG A 339 -2.93 -21.78 -5.45
N LEU A 340 -1.98 -21.31 -4.64
CA LEU A 340 -1.09 -22.14 -3.81
C LEU A 340 -1.76 -22.72 -2.55
N GLU A 341 -3.06 -22.44 -2.31
CA GLU A 341 -3.73 -22.67 -1.01
C GLU A 341 -2.96 -22.03 0.18
N GLY A 342 -2.27 -20.93 -0.10
CA GLY A 342 -1.45 -20.20 0.85
C GLY A 342 -2.28 -19.44 1.88
N GLY A 343 -1.75 -19.36 3.09
CA GLY A 343 -2.29 -18.56 4.19
C GLY A 343 -1.19 -18.19 5.16
N CYS A 344 -1.53 -17.52 6.26
CA CYS A 344 -0.55 -16.99 7.22
C CYS A 344 0.39 -18.05 7.84
N SER A 345 0.02 -19.34 7.79
CA SER A 345 0.77 -20.47 8.35
C SER A 345 1.83 -21.09 7.41
N VAL A 346 2.08 -20.53 6.22
CA VAL A 346 3.10 -21.05 5.28
C VAL A 346 4.11 -19.98 4.81
N PRO A 347 5.37 -20.34 4.46
CA PRO A 347 6.39 -19.39 3.98
C PRO A 347 6.21 -18.92 2.52
N VAL A 348 5.02 -18.40 2.17
CA VAL A 348 4.76 -17.79 0.85
C VAL A 348 5.22 -16.33 0.86
N ALA A 349 5.91 -15.88 -0.19
CA ALA A 349 6.42 -14.51 -0.31
C ALA A 349 6.26 -13.96 -1.74
N VAL A 350 6.19 -12.63 -1.87
CA VAL A 350 5.97 -11.93 -3.16
C VAL A 350 6.74 -10.63 -3.26
N ASN A 351 6.90 -10.15 -4.50
CA ASN A 351 7.27 -8.77 -4.83
C ASN A 351 6.60 -8.37 -6.15
N THR A 352 5.80 -7.31 -6.14
CA THR A 352 5.24 -6.69 -7.36
C THR A 352 5.84 -5.33 -7.68
N VAL A 353 5.96 -5.05 -8.98
CA VAL A 353 6.35 -3.74 -9.54
C VAL A 353 5.47 -3.47 -10.76
N VAL A 354 4.96 -2.25 -10.90
CA VAL A 354 4.38 -1.77 -12.17
C VAL A 354 5.38 -0.84 -12.84
N LYS A 355 5.68 -1.09 -14.12
CA LYS A 355 6.60 -0.28 -14.92
C LYS A 355 6.28 -0.48 -16.41
N ASP A 356 6.30 0.59 -17.20
CA ASP A 356 6.11 0.56 -18.66
C ASP A 356 4.85 -0.23 -19.11
N SER A 357 3.72 -0.05 -18.39
CA SER A 357 2.46 -0.81 -18.55
C SER A 357 2.56 -2.34 -18.40
N GLN A 358 3.63 -2.83 -17.76
CA GLN A 358 3.78 -4.21 -17.31
C GLN A 358 3.60 -4.30 -15.79
N LEU A 359 2.82 -5.29 -15.34
CA LEU A 359 2.82 -5.76 -13.96
C LEU A 359 3.78 -6.93 -13.85
N TYR A 360 4.85 -6.75 -13.08
CA TYR A 360 5.78 -7.81 -12.70
C TYR A 360 5.33 -8.42 -11.38
N LEU A 361 5.31 -9.75 -11.29
CA LEU A 361 5.12 -10.50 -10.06
C LEU A 361 6.26 -11.51 -9.89
N THR A 362 7.10 -11.29 -8.89
CA THR A 362 8.00 -12.29 -8.32
C THR A 362 7.27 -13.01 -7.19
N GLY A 363 7.34 -14.33 -7.17
CA GLY A 363 6.66 -15.18 -6.18
C GLY A 363 7.56 -16.31 -5.73
N ALA A 364 7.50 -16.65 -4.43
CA ALA A 364 8.36 -17.66 -3.84
C ALA A 364 7.70 -18.47 -2.71
N VAL A 365 8.17 -19.70 -2.53
CA VAL A 365 7.87 -20.59 -1.39
C VAL A 365 9.17 -21.12 -0.78
N TYR A 366 9.14 -21.41 0.52
CA TYR A 366 10.30 -21.90 1.29
C TYR A 366 9.88 -22.99 2.29
N SER A 367 10.82 -23.85 2.68
CA SER A 367 10.70 -24.69 3.89
C SER A 367 10.81 -23.83 5.17
N LEU A 368 10.50 -24.38 6.35
CA LEU A 368 10.51 -23.61 7.62
C LEU A 368 11.93 -23.21 8.12
N ASP A 369 12.95 -23.90 7.64
CA ASP A 369 14.36 -23.61 7.83
C ASP A 369 14.95 -22.78 6.66
N GLY A 370 14.33 -22.83 5.48
CA GLY A 370 14.73 -22.08 4.29
C GLY A 370 15.75 -22.80 3.39
N SER A 371 16.08 -24.07 3.69
CA SER A 371 16.96 -24.92 2.85
C SER A 371 16.37 -25.10 1.45
N ASP A 372 15.14 -25.57 1.36
CA ASP A 372 14.38 -25.65 0.11
C ASP A 372 13.69 -24.33 -0.21
N SER A 373 13.68 -23.96 -1.49
CA SER A 373 12.93 -22.79 -1.98
C SER A 373 12.75 -22.80 -3.49
N LEU A 374 11.58 -22.38 -3.96
CA LEU A 374 11.32 -22.03 -5.36
C LEU A 374 11.04 -20.53 -5.43
N LYS A 375 11.66 -19.81 -6.38
CA LYS A 375 11.42 -18.39 -6.66
C LYS A 375 11.39 -18.19 -8.16
N GLU A 376 10.26 -17.71 -8.68
CA GLU A 376 10.06 -17.43 -10.10
C GLU A 376 9.57 -15.99 -10.29
N THR A 377 9.53 -15.51 -11.54
CA THR A 377 8.95 -14.20 -11.87
C THR A 377 8.25 -14.29 -13.20
N MET A 378 7.05 -13.73 -13.27
CA MET A 378 6.28 -13.54 -14.49
C MET A 378 5.88 -12.07 -14.62
N GLN A 379 5.45 -11.68 -15.82
CA GLN A 379 4.89 -10.36 -16.10
C GLN A 379 3.63 -10.49 -16.96
N SER A 380 2.76 -9.49 -16.90
CA SER A 380 1.62 -9.35 -17.80
C SER A 380 1.42 -7.87 -18.17
N CYS A 381 0.89 -7.63 -19.36
CA CYS A 381 0.44 -6.30 -19.77
C CYS A 381 -0.74 -5.87 -18.88
N ILE A 382 -0.70 -4.66 -18.33
CA ILE A 382 -1.86 -4.04 -17.68
C ILE A 382 -2.15 -2.68 -18.31
N ASN A 383 -3.24 -2.62 -19.07
CA ASN A 383 -3.73 -1.38 -19.63
C ASN A 383 -4.53 -0.63 -18.56
N PHE A 384 -3.97 0.47 -18.05
CA PHE A 384 -4.76 1.46 -17.33
C PHE A 384 -5.65 2.18 -18.36
N PRO A 385 -7.00 2.13 -18.24
CA PRO A 385 -7.87 2.83 -19.17
C PRO A 385 -7.69 4.34 -19.00
N GLN A 386 -7.70 5.07 -20.12
CA GLN A 386 -7.55 6.54 -20.12
C GLN A 386 -8.89 7.29 -20.00
N GLN A 387 -10.00 6.56 -19.98
CA GLN A 387 -11.37 7.04 -19.80
C GLN A 387 -12.15 6.01 -18.97
N GLU A 388 -13.21 6.46 -18.29
CA GLU A 388 -14.15 5.59 -17.59
C GLU A 388 -14.90 4.68 -18.58
N VAL A 389 -15.21 3.45 -18.17
CA VAL A 389 -15.87 2.44 -19.01
C VAL A 389 -17.22 2.09 -18.38
N GLU A 390 -18.32 2.34 -19.10
CA GLU A 390 -19.69 2.13 -18.62
C GLU A 390 -20.11 0.64 -18.63
N GLY A 391 -19.62 -0.13 -17.66
CA GLY A 391 -20.18 -1.41 -17.16
C GLY A 391 -20.68 -2.48 -18.17
N PRO A 392 -21.57 -3.37 -17.72
CA PRO A 392 -21.51 -4.08 -16.43
C PRO A 392 -20.38 -5.14 -16.47
N ASN A 393 -19.77 -5.54 -15.35
CA ASN A 393 -20.43 -6.41 -14.37
C ASN A 393 -19.81 -6.21 -12.96
N ASP A 394 -20.11 -5.08 -12.35
CA ASP A 394 -19.44 -4.59 -11.13
C ASP A 394 -19.62 -5.46 -9.87
N ASP A 395 -20.54 -6.43 -9.89
CA ASP A 395 -20.72 -7.46 -8.85
C ASP A 395 -19.59 -8.52 -8.81
N VAL A 396 -18.68 -8.56 -9.80
CA VAL A 396 -17.62 -9.58 -9.88
C VAL A 396 -16.46 -9.29 -8.92
N GLN A 397 -16.31 -10.13 -7.90
CA GLN A 397 -15.18 -10.06 -6.95
C GLN A 397 -13.93 -10.77 -7.49
N HIS A 398 -12.88 -10.02 -7.80
CA HIS A 398 -11.55 -10.57 -8.08
C HIS A 398 -10.81 -10.85 -6.76
N VAL A 399 -10.56 -12.12 -6.44
CA VAL A 399 -9.95 -12.57 -5.16
C VAL A 399 -10.49 -11.85 -3.91
N GLY A 400 -11.81 -11.62 -3.86
CA GLY A 400 -12.50 -10.96 -2.75
C GLY A 400 -12.39 -9.43 -2.75
N ILE A 401 -12.05 -8.81 -3.87
CA ILE A 401 -12.01 -7.35 -4.08
C ILE A 401 -13.06 -6.98 -5.13
N THR A 402 -13.93 -6.03 -4.81
CA THR A 402 -14.83 -5.34 -5.75
C THR A 402 -14.16 -4.02 -6.14
N ALA A 403 -13.74 -3.88 -7.40
CA ALA A 403 -12.85 -2.81 -7.84
C ALA A 403 -13.50 -1.86 -8.86
N LEU A 404 -14.47 -1.05 -8.40
CA LEU A 404 -15.16 -0.06 -9.24
C LEU A 404 -14.17 0.89 -9.94
N GLY A 405 -14.43 1.20 -11.22
CA GLY A 405 -13.59 2.09 -12.03
C GLY A 405 -12.25 1.50 -12.51
N VAL A 406 -11.98 0.21 -12.29
CA VAL A 406 -10.81 -0.49 -12.86
C VAL A 406 -11.28 -1.44 -13.97
N SER A 407 -10.62 -1.40 -15.13
CA SER A 407 -10.99 -2.26 -16.27
C SER A 407 -10.94 -3.75 -15.94
N HIS A 408 -12.04 -4.48 -16.20
CA HIS A 408 -12.15 -5.93 -16.04
C HIS A 408 -10.97 -6.68 -16.69
N GLN A 409 -10.56 -6.28 -17.90
CA GLN A 409 -9.42 -6.89 -18.60
C GLN A 409 -8.11 -6.74 -17.81
N ALA A 410 -7.90 -5.63 -17.09
CA ALA A 410 -6.73 -5.43 -16.24
C ALA A 410 -6.82 -6.26 -14.96
N LEU A 411 -8.00 -6.34 -14.34
CA LEU A 411 -8.27 -7.17 -13.15
C LEU A 411 -8.03 -8.66 -13.46
N GLU A 412 -8.57 -9.17 -14.57
CA GLU A 412 -8.30 -10.51 -15.11
C GLU A 412 -6.82 -10.71 -15.40
N SER A 413 -6.16 -9.77 -16.08
CA SER A 413 -4.74 -9.88 -16.42
C SER A 413 -3.84 -9.98 -15.17
N ALA A 414 -4.25 -9.35 -14.06
CA ALA A 414 -3.59 -9.49 -12.77
C ALA A 414 -3.90 -10.83 -12.08
N GLU A 415 -5.16 -11.29 -12.06
CA GLU A 415 -5.55 -12.57 -11.45
C GLU A 415 -4.95 -13.77 -12.21
N CYS A 416 -4.92 -13.71 -13.54
CA CYS A 416 -4.25 -14.69 -14.40
C CYS A 416 -2.73 -14.70 -14.21
N LEU A 417 -2.08 -13.54 -14.04
CA LEU A 417 -0.65 -13.45 -13.73
C LEU A 417 -0.33 -14.14 -12.40
N GLY A 418 -1.12 -13.87 -11.35
CA GLY A 418 -0.95 -14.52 -10.05
C GLY A 418 -1.16 -16.03 -10.11
N THR A 419 -2.23 -16.45 -10.79
CA THR A 419 -2.59 -17.86 -10.94
C THR A 419 -1.54 -18.63 -11.74
N GLY A 420 -1.12 -18.12 -12.90
CA GLY A 420 -0.11 -18.76 -13.76
C GLY A 420 1.26 -18.89 -13.08
N LEU A 421 1.66 -17.91 -12.26
CA LEU A 421 2.89 -18.01 -11.47
C LEU A 421 2.79 -19.08 -10.37
N ALA A 422 1.62 -19.24 -9.76
CA ALA A 422 1.39 -20.30 -8.79
C ALA A 422 1.39 -21.68 -9.46
N ASP A 423 0.79 -21.84 -10.64
CA ASP A 423 0.84 -23.08 -11.43
C ASP A 423 2.27 -23.43 -11.90
N LEU A 424 3.08 -22.43 -12.26
CA LEU A 424 4.52 -22.60 -12.53
C LEU A 424 5.28 -23.09 -11.28
N LEU A 425 5.00 -22.55 -10.11
CA LEU A 425 5.60 -23.02 -8.85
C LEU A 425 5.12 -24.44 -8.48
N LEU A 426 3.83 -24.75 -8.65
CA LEU A 426 3.26 -26.06 -8.36
C LEU A 426 3.89 -27.15 -9.25
N SER A 427 4.02 -26.90 -10.56
CA SER A 427 4.70 -27.81 -11.49
C SER A 427 6.20 -27.98 -11.23
N LYS A 428 6.82 -27.06 -10.47
CA LYS A 428 8.21 -27.15 -9.98
C LYS A 428 8.36 -27.77 -8.58
N GLY A 429 7.28 -28.27 -7.96
CA GLY A 429 7.32 -28.96 -6.66
C GLY A 429 6.99 -28.08 -5.44
N ALA A 430 6.32 -26.94 -5.62
CA ALA A 430 5.93 -26.08 -4.49
C ALA A 430 4.93 -26.74 -3.53
N LYS A 431 4.14 -27.71 -4.00
CA LYS A 431 3.10 -28.37 -3.19
C LYS A 431 3.73 -29.18 -2.06
N GLU A 432 4.84 -29.85 -2.34
CA GLU A 432 5.58 -30.71 -1.42
C GLU A 432 6.21 -29.86 -0.31
N ILE A 433 6.91 -28.78 -0.69
CA ILE A 433 7.49 -27.78 0.22
C ILE A 433 6.41 -27.20 1.14
N LEU A 434 5.28 -26.77 0.59
CA LEU A 434 4.17 -26.20 1.37
C LEU A 434 3.48 -27.23 2.28
N THR A 435 3.37 -28.49 1.85
CA THR A 435 2.75 -29.56 2.65
C THR A 435 3.60 -29.91 3.87
N VAL A 436 4.91 -30.10 3.67
CA VAL A 436 5.86 -30.32 4.77
C VAL A 436 5.92 -29.10 5.70
N ALA A 437 5.89 -27.88 5.15
CA ALA A 437 5.87 -26.66 5.95
C ALA A 437 4.61 -26.53 6.83
N ARG A 438 3.43 -26.95 6.34
CA ARG A 438 2.20 -27.03 7.16
C ARG A 438 2.37 -28.05 8.30
N GLN A 439 2.70 -29.29 7.97
CA GLN A 439 2.85 -30.39 8.94
C GLN A 439 3.85 -30.07 10.06
N LEU A 440 5.01 -29.51 9.71
CA LEU A 440 6.05 -29.09 10.68
C LEU A 440 5.69 -27.84 11.48
N ASN A 441 4.76 -26.99 11.00
CA ASN A 441 4.24 -25.85 11.73
C ASN A 441 3.15 -26.27 12.73
N ASP A 442 2.30 -27.20 12.33
CA ASP A 442 1.17 -27.67 13.15
C ASP A 442 1.65 -28.57 14.30
N SER A 443 2.80 -29.23 14.12
CA SER A 443 3.52 -30.02 15.12
C SER A 443 4.33 -29.19 16.15
N ARG A 444 4.29 -27.85 16.07
CA ARG A 444 5.28 -26.94 16.71
C ARG A 444 4.69 -26.02 17.77
#